data_AF-A0A5M6BTJ8-F1
#
_entry.id   AF-A0A5M6BTJ8-F1
#
_cell.length_a   1.000
_cell.length_b   1.000
_cell.length_c   1.000
_cell.angle_alpha   90.00
_cell.angle_beta   90.00
_cell.angle_gamma   90.00
#
_symmetry.space_group_name_H-M   'P 1'
#
loop_
_entity.id
_entity.type
_entity.pdbx_description
1 polymer ?
#
loop_
_entity_poly.entity_id
_entity_poly.type
_entity_poly.pdbx_seq_one_letter_code
_entity_poly.pdbx_strand_id
1 'polypeptide(L)'
;MSLQPPGYSHDDRLSSHSLTPSSSSQSTSSSSAGLTRHQYNSEAAGFAPPALPPRPRNVVPGQRKPVPSADYGVAPVGIPGAGAPRPSAPPLPPRLPPSYSSDNAGTGIAVAPLPPSTYDDANIVDYSRLPPPPPPINEKYGPYPPRKREKWWYPATTKGRRWFWGLILLLIVAIAIVVAICATVIPKKNHSSDDSDSSYDDEDSSYNSNSTSGDPYPTITPESLQGHPLAATKGGVNVGAVGTIAKFGKYSTDHFVMTTNRSIAVTRMDPIVNPNAPASHLHRIHGSSYFTANLTTATEMQKLANCTTTLVQDDKSAYWVAQLFYQFPNGSMQSIRLDRTSLYYFQKAPVGTTIYPFPDNFNLVAGDPMRRAVNYSDPNYTATWWQCYRGGGHDTRTYGFPNSPCEGGLVQAIQFPSCWDGVYAKDADYTSHVAYPTDGTNGYRCPDAFPKKFITLQFETVFATYDYPFNGNGKTTYVLSNGDTSGFGIHADFMNGWKPETLQGVLNECRYMNSTAQVGAADHPANCPHLAKSINYETTYSCRLQTPIIDELVGETSPIEYLPGCNGIWNGNVSKPPCPGDHVEGGYLELTSPKLWLRDEPYVG
;
A
#
# COMPACT_ATOMS: atom_id res chain seq x y z
N MET A 1 8.00 31.71 -52.72
CA MET A 1 8.76 30.56 -53.23
C MET A 1 8.61 29.46 -52.18
N SER A 2 7.67 28.52 -52.37
CA SER A 2 7.86 27.31 -53.19
C SER A 2 8.96 26.43 -52.57
N LEU A 3 8.78 25.17 -52.21
CA LEU A 3 7.68 24.23 -52.35
C LEU A 3 7.94 23.08 -51.36
N GLN A 4 6.87 22.33 -51.15
CA GLN A 4 6.64 21.02 -50.54
C GLN A 4 7.68 19.87 -50.79
N PRO A 5 7.46 18.68 -50.16
CA PRO A 5 8.42 17.68 -49.68
C PRO A 5 8.63 16.56 -50.73
N PRO A 6 9.15 15.33 -50.45
CA PRO A 6 8.57 14.27 -49.58
C PRO A 6 9.70 13.48 -48.85
N GLY A 7 9.58 12.35 -48.17
CA GLY A 7 8.57 11.32 -48.02
C GLY A 7 9.14 10.20 -47.14
N TYR A 8 8.27 9.40 -46.55
CA TYR A 8 8.61 8.15 -45.86
C TYR A 8 9.05 7.08 -46.86
N SER A 9 10.07 6.29 -46.52
CA SER A 9 10.20 4.88 -46.94
C SER A 9 11.00 4.10 -45.91
N HIS A 10 10.43 2.97 -45.52
CA HIS A 10 11.12 1.84 -44.90
C HIS A 10 12.26 1.34 -45.80
N ASP A 11 13.34 0.87 -45.17
CA ASP A 11 14.05 -0.32 -45.65
C ASP A 11 14.91 -0.95 -44.55
N ASP A 12 14.70 -2.25 -44.37
CA ASP A 12 15.57 -3.18 -43.66
C ASP A 12 16.94 -3.28 -44.36
N ARG A 13 18.03 -3.33 -43.59
CA ARG A 13 19.18 -4.17 -43.95
C ARG A 13 20.14 -4.41 -42.79
N LEU A 14 20.18 -5.67 -42.37
CA LEU A 14 21.34 -6.34 -41.80
C LEU A 14 22.57 -6.15 -42.69
N SER A 15 23.73 -5.84 -42.08
CA SER A 15 25.04 -6.29 -42.56
C SER A 15 26.07 -6.24 -41.43
N SER A 16 26.48 -7.43 -41.01
CA SER A 16 27.75 -7.75 -40.39
C SER A 16 28.94 -7.20 -41.18
N HIS A 17 30.02 -6.76 -40.54
CA HIS A 17 31.39 -7.11 -40.91
C HIS A 17 32.40 -6.72 -39.82
N SER A 18 33.53 -7.40 -39.91
CA SER A 18 34.44 -7.83 -38.87
C SER A 18 35.80 -7.10 -38.94
N LEU A 19 36.44 -6.98 -37.77
CA LEU A 19 37.89 -7.16 -37.49
C LEU A 19 38.97 -6.18 -38.03
N THR A 20 39.56 -5.45 -37.05
CA THR A 20 41.02 -5.32 -36.72
C THR A 20 41.93 -4.33 -37.51
N PRO A 21 43.20 -4.04 -37.10
CA PRO A 21 43.67 -3.33 -35.87
C PRO A 21 44.91 -2.40 -36.11
N SER A 22 45.35 -1.62 -35.10
CA SER A 22 46.77 -1.13 -34.95
C SER A 22 46.93 -0.39 -33.60
N SER A 23 47.66 -0.90 -32.58
CA SER A 23 49.11 -0.75 -32.25
C SER A 23 49.61 0.72 -32.18
N SER A 24 50.43 1.21 -31.25
CA SER A 24 51.20 0.69 -30.10
C SER A 24 52.02 1.86 -29.50
N SER A 25 52.36 1.84 -28.20
CA SER A 25 53.67 2.34 -27.74
C SER A 25 54.10 1.68 -26.40
N GLN A 26 55.36 1.23 -26.41
CA GLN A 26 56.22 0.57 -25.41
C GLN A 26 56.74 1.59 -24.34
N SER A 27 57.44 1.32 -23.22
CA SER A 27 58.09 0.17 -22.56
C SER A 27 58.60 0.64 -21.17
N THR A 28 58.82 -0.27 -20.20
CA THR A 28 60.14 -0.58 -19.59
C THR A 28 59.99 -1.53 -18.37
N SER A 29 61.02 -2.35 -18.18
CA SER A 29 61.07 -3.59 -17.39
C SER A 29 62.21 -3.61 -16.37
N SER A 30 62.03 -4.28 -15.23
CA SER A 30 63.01 -5.09 -14.45
C SER A 30 62.31 -5.51 -13.13
N SER A 31 62.52 -6.64 -12.45
CA SER A 31 63.41 -7.80 -12.57
C SER A 31 62.84 -8.93 -11.65
N SER A 32 63.17 -10.18 -11.97
CA SER A 32 62.69 -11.43 -11.38
C SER A 32 63.48 -11.95 -10.17
N ALA A 33 62.78 -12.55 -9.20
CA ALA A 33 63.18 -13.69 -8.34
C ALA A 33 61.89 -14.14 -7.60
N GLY A 34 61.50 -15.38 -7.36
CA GLY A 34 62.06 -16.72 -7.50
C GLY A 34 61.32 -17.60 -6.47
N LEU A 35 60.52 -18.57 -6.97
CA LEU A 35 60.09 -19.82 -6.32
C LEU A 35 59.59 -19.82 -4.85
N THR A 36 58.32 -20.15 -4.63
CA THR A 36 57.92 -21.45 -4.00
C THR A 36 56.41 -21.68 -4.08
N ARG A 37 56.06 -22.91 -4.48
CA ARG A 37 54.71 -23.46 -4.58
C ARG A 37 54.32 -23.98 -3.19
N HIS A 38 53.38 -23.32 -2.52
CA HIS A 38 52.64 -23.91 -1.41
C HIS A 38 51.19 -24.13 -1.84
N GLN A 39 50.79 -25.41 -1.87
CA GLN A 39 49.39 -25.81 -1.81
C GLN A 39 48.75 -25.16 -0.58
N TYR A 40 47.65 -24.43 -0.78
CA TYR A 40 46.66 -24.23 0.27
C TYR A 40 45.30 -24.67 -0.25
N ASN A 41 44.69 -25.56 0.52
CA ASN A 41 43.41 -26.18 0.30
C ASN A 41 42.30 -25.14 0.10
N SER A 42 41.39 -25.46 -0.83
CA SER A 42 40.06 -24.86 -0.88
C SER A 42 39.23 -25.37 0.31
N GLU A 43 39.24 -24.64 1.41
CA GLU A 43 38.13 -24.70 2.37
C GLU A 43 37.18 -23.55 2.06
N ALA A 44 36.10 -23.89 1.34
CA ALA A 44 34.91 -23.07 1.30
C ALA A 44 34.32 -23.07 2.73
N ALA A 45 34.64 -22.05 3.51
CA ALA A 45 33.96 -21.77 4.75
C ALA A 45 32.54 -21.30 4.41
N GLY A 46 31.61 -22.26 4.31
CA GLY A 46 30.18 -22.01 4.37
C GLY A 46 29.86 -21.42 5.74
N PHE A 47 29.72 -20.10 5.81
CA PHE A 47 29.34 -19.42 7.03
C PHE A 47 27.82 -19.50 7.18
N ALA A 48 27.38 -20.27 8.19
CA ALA A 48 26.00 -20.25 8.66
C ALA A 48 25.73 -18.90 9.35
N PRO A 49 24.58 -18.24 9.08
CA PRO A 49 24.23 -17.00 9.75
C PRO A 49 24.20 -17.18 11.27
N PRO A 50 24.53 -16.14 12.07
CA PRO A 50 24.48 -16.23 13.52
C PRO A 50 23.07 -16.60 13.98
N ALA A 51 22.98 -17.48 14.98
CA ALA A 51 21.71 -17.92 15.53
C ALA A 51 20.93 -16.72 16.09
N LEU A 52 19.66 -16.63 15.69
CA LEU A 52 18.68 -15.76 16.34
C LEU A 52 18.70 -16.01 17.86
N PRO A 53 18.41 -15.00 18.70
CA PRO A 53 18.33 -15.19 20.15
C PRO A 53 17.43 -16.40 20.47
N PRO A 54 17.79 -17.22 21.49
CA PRO A 54 17.12 -18.48 21.74
C PRO A 54 15.63 -18.25 22.01
N ARG A 55 14.80 -18.79 21.10
CA ARG A 55 13.34 -18.89 21.24
C ARG A 55 13.01 -19.55 22.60
N PRO A 56 11.96 -19.11 23.32
CA PRO A 56 11.57 -19.69 24.61
C PRO A 56 11.51 -21.22 24.53
N ARG A 57 12.36 -21.88 25.31
CA ARG A 57 12.73 -23.30 25.16
C ARG A 57 11.68 -24.32 25.65
N ASN A 58 10.40 -23.92 25.75
CA ASN A 58 9.35 -24.73 26.37
C ASN A 58 8.15 -24.99 25.45
N VAL A 59 8.38 -25.39 24.20
CA VAL A 59 7.33 -25.97 23.36
C VAL A 59 7.80 -27.31 22.81
N VAL A 60 7.18 -28.38 23.30
CA VAL A 60 7.38 -29.75 22.78
C VAL A 60 6.98 -29.77 21.29
N PRO A 61 7.89 -30.16 20.37
CA PRO A 61 7.54 -30.30 18.96
C PRO A 61 6.56 -31.47 18.80
N GLY A 62 5.27 -31.19 18.55
CA GLY A 62 4.34 -32.31 18.42
C GLY A 62 2.84 -32.05 18.27
N GLN A 63 2.32 -30.84 18.47
CA GLN A 63 0.88 -30.61 18.25
C GLN A 63 0.65 -29.51 17.22
N ARG A 64 0.49 -29.90 15.96
CA ARG A 64 -0.13 -29.05 14.92
C ARG A 64 -1.62 -29.04 15.24
N LYS A 65 -2.16 -27.89 15.65
CA LYS A 65 -3.62 -27.72 15.70
C LYS A 65 -4.02 -27.12 14.36
N PRO A 66 -4.74 -27.85 13.51
CA PRO A 66 -5.44 -27.25 12.39
C PRO A 66 -6.28 -26.10 12.91
N VAL A 67 -6.44 -25.04 12.13
CA VAL A 67 -7.53 -24.09 12.40
C VAL A 67 -8.82 -24.91 12.36
N PRO A 68 -9.66 -24.88 13.40
CA PRO A 68 -10.95 -25.53 13.33
C PRO A 68 -11.62 -25.10 12.03
N SER A 69 -12.14 -26.05 11.25
CA SER A 69 -13.09 -25.70 10.19
C SER A 69 -14.20 -24.95 10.90
N ALA A 70 -14.20 -23.64 10.84
CA ALA A 70 -15.45 -22.94 10.87
C ALA A 70 -16.12 -23.41 9.59
N ASP A 71 -17.11 -24.28 9.75
CA ASP A 71 -18.08 -24.54 8.70
C ASP A 71 -18.78 -23.20 8.44
N TYR A 72 -18.12 -22.35 7.66
CA TYR A 72 -18.68 -21.14 7.11
C TYR A 72 -19.69 -21.63 6.07
N GLY A 73 -20.94 -21.75 6.53
CA GLY A 73 -22.01 -22.51 5.90
C GLY A 73 -22.08 -22.39 4.38
N VAL A 74 -21.45 -23.34 3.70
CA VAL A 74 -21.85 -23.76 2.37
C VAL A 74 -22.78 -24.94 2.61
N ALA A 75 -24.09 -24.68 2.56
CA ALA A 75 -25.08 -25.75 2.68
C ALA A 75 -24.88 -26.77 1.54
N PRO A 76 -24.62 -28.06 1.83
CA PRO A 76 -24.73 -29.09 0.82
C PRO A 76 -26.21 -29.33 0.53
N VAL A 77 -26.57 -29.35 -0.76
CA VAL A 77 -27.87 -29.81 -1.26
C VAL A 77 -28.07 -31.26 -0.78
N GLY A 78 -29.14 -31.49 -0.01
CA GLY A 78 -29.23 -32.64 0.91
C GLY A 78 -29.84 -33.94 0.40
N ILE A 79 -29.87 -34.94 1.30
CA ILE A 79 -30.83 -36.06 1.35
C ILE A 79 -31.12 -36.34 2.86
N PRO A 80 -32.38 -36.54 3.29
CA PRO A 80 -32.75 -36.63 4.70
C PRO A 80 -32.69 -38.07 5.24
N GLY A 81 -32.12 -38.26 6.44
CA GLY A 81 -32.26 -39.50 7.17
C GLY A 81 -31.37 -39.65 8.41
N ALA A 82 -32.03 -39.94 9.53
CA ALA A 82 -31.50 -40.43 10.82
C ALA A 82 -30.79 -39.43 11.75
N GLY A 83 -31.51 -39.05 12.82
CA GLY A 83 -30.94 -38.35 13.97
C GLY A 83 -30.09 -39.27 14.86
N ALA A 84 -29.06 -38.69 15.47
CA ALA A 84 -28.30 -39.23 16.59
C ALA A 84 -27.73 -38.07 17.45
N PRO A 85 -27.44 -38.28 18.74
CA PRO A 85 -27.65 -37.29 19.79
C PRO A 85 -26.45 -36.36 20.07
N ARG A 86 -26.76 -35.15 20.56
CA ARG A 86 -25.80 -34.16 21.07
C ARG A 86 -25.00 -34.72 22.27
N PRO A 87 -23.66 -34.59 22.30
CA PRO A 87 -22.90 -34.82 23.52
C PRO A 87 -23.05 -33.62 24.47
N SER A 88 -23.30 -33.92 25.74
CA SER A 88 -23.45 -33.02 26.88
C SER A 88 -22.19 -32.19 27.12
N ALA A 89 -22.36 -30.90 27.39
CA ALA A 89 -21.28 -30.02 27.83
C ALA A 89 -20.80 -30.41 29.25
N PRO A 90 -19.50 -30.30 29.56
CA PRO A 90 -18.98 -30.50 30.90
C PRO A 90 -19.34 -29.33 31.85
N PRO A 91 -19.49 -29.57 33.16
CA PRO A 91 -19.96 -28.58 34.13
C PRO A 91 -18.87 -27.56 34.51
N LEU A 92 -19.30 -26.32 34.75
CA LEU A 92 -18.48 -25.20 35.24
C LEU A 92 -18.10 -25.37 36.73
N PRO A 93 -16.92 -24.90 37.17
CA PRO A 93 -16.53 -24.91 38.58
C PRO A 93 -17.21 -23.79 39.40
N PRO A 94 -17.39 -23.98 40.73
CA PRO A 94 -18.25 -23.14 41.57
C PRO A 94 -17.64 -21.78 41.96
N ARG A 95 -18.53 -20.79 42.07
CA ARG A 95 -18.29 -19.40 42.47
C ARG A 95 -18.30 -19.28 44.00
N LEU A 96 -17.30 -18.66 44.61
CA LEU A 96 -17.27 -18.35 46.04
C LEU A 96 -18.13 -17.10 46.36
N PRO A 97 -18.81 -17.05 47.53
CA PRO A 97 -19.79 -16.01 47.88
C PRO A 97 -19.18 -14.75 48.53
N PRO A 98 -19.93 -13.64 48.60
CA PRO A 98 -19.44 -12.34 49.09
C PRO A 98 -19.56 -12.21 50.61
N SER A 99 -18.55 -11.62 51.26
CA SER A 99 -18.62 -11.22 52.67
C SER A 99 -18.89 -9.72 52.79
N TYR A 100 -20.04 -9.38 53.35
CA TYR A 100 -20.37 -8.07 53.92
C TYR A 100 -19.87 -8.00 55.38
N SER A 101 -19.37 -6.84 55.81
CA SER A 101 -19.40 -6.41 57.21
C SER A 101 -19.37 -4.88 57.29
N SER A 102 -20.28 -4.35 58.10
CA SER A 102 -20.49 -2.93 58.40
C SER A 102 -19.72 -2.46 59.63
N ASP A 103 -19.64 -1.13 59.73
CA ASP A 103 -19.72 -0.27 60.93
C ASP A 103 -18.49 0.46 61.50
N ASN A 104 -18.81 1.72 61.82
CA ASN A 104 -18.03 2.88 62.26
C ASN A 104 -17.44 2.77 63.68
N ALA A 105 -16.32 3.47 63.94
CA ALA A 105 -16.15 4.49 65.00
C ALA A 105 -14.68 4.96 65.07
N GLY A 106 -14.47 6.27 65.25
CA GLY A 106 -13.16 6.92 65.13
C GLY A 106 -12.27 6.94 66.37
N THR A 107 -11.08 7.53 66.20
CA THR A 107 -10.29 8.26 67.19
C THR A 107 -9.17 9.00 66.45
N GLY A 108 -9.01 10.30 66.70
CA GLY A 108 -8.02 11.16 66.05
C GLY A 108 -6.74 11.33 66.88
N ILE A 109 -5.67 11.78 66.23
CA ILE A 109 -4.59 12.60 66.80
C ILE A 109 -4.15 13.60 65.71
N ALA A 110 -3.88 14.84 66.15
CA ALA A 110 -3.74 16.07 65.37
C ALA A 110 -2.28 16.54 65.19
N VAL A 111 -2.13 17.77 64.66
CA VAL A 111 -1.01 18.75 64.73
C VAL A 111 -0.12 18.76 63.47
N ALA A 112 0.20 19.86 62.76
CA ALA A 112 -0.14 21.31 62.77
C ALA A 112 0.33 21.96 61.43
N PRO A 113 -0.06 23.22 61.10
CA PRO A 113 0.16 23.86 59.80
C PRO A 113 1.21 25.01 59.79
N LEU A 114 1.97 25.16 58.69
CA LEU A 114 2.76 26.35 58.26
C LEU A 114 3.13 26.23 56.75
N PRO A 115 3.56 27.28 56.02
CA PRO A 115 2.96 28.59 55.70
C PRO A 115 2.85 28.78 54.15
N PRO A 116 2.38 29.93 53.60
CA PRO A 116 2.13 30.05 52.16
C PRO A 116 3.39 30.44 51.39
N SER A 117 3.81 29.62 50.42
CA SER A 117 4.84 30.00 49.44
C SER A 117 4.17 30.46 48.15
N THR A 118 4.36 31.74 47.86
CA THR A 118 4.18 32.40 46.57
C THR A 118 4.77 31.60 45.42
N TYR A 119 3.92 31.14 44.50
CA TYR A 119 4.36 30.73 43.17
C TYR A 119 4.06 31.88 42.21
N ASP A 120 5.12 32.44 41.66
CA ASP A 120 5.09 33.40 40.56
C ASP A 120 4.44 32.75 39.33
N ASP A 121 3.37 33.37 38.83
CA ASP A 121 2.66 32.95 37.63
C ASP A 121 3.40 33.46 36.39
N ALA A 122 4.55 32.84 36.09
CA ALA A 122 5.34 33.12 34.90
C ALA A 122 4.96 32.15 33.76
N ASN A 123 3.70 32.14 33.34
CA ASN A 123 3.26 31.53 32.07
C ASN A 123 1.99 32.20 31.50
N ILE A 124 1.92 33.54 31.56
CA ILE A 124 1.00 34.28 30.69
C ILE A 124 1.61 34.28 29.28
N VAL A 125 1.11 33.38 28.43
CA VAL A 125 1.41 33.39 27.00
C VAL A 125 0.76 34.63 26.39
N ASP A 126 1.58 35.55 25.87
CA ASP A 126 1.15 36.72 25.11
C ASP A 126 0.55 36.28 23.75
N TYR A 127 -0.77 36.13 23.70
CA TYR A 127 -1.53 35.72 22.51
C TYR A 127 -1.46 36.73 21.35
N SER A 128 -0.86 37.92 21.54
CA SER A 128 -0.71 38.92 20.47
C SER A 128 0.41 38.60 19.48
N ARG A 129 1.21 37.55 19.73
CA ARG A 129 2.35 37.14 18.88
C ARG A 129 2.16 35.82 18.10
N LEU A 130 0.99 35.18 18.20
CA LEU A 130 0.69 34.01 17.37
C LEU A 130 0.41 34.46 15.92
N PRO A 131 0.90 33.74 14.90
CA PRO A 131 0.48 33.99 13.53
C PRO A 131 -1.04 33.80 13.42
N PRO A 132 -1.74 34.58 12.57
CA PRO A 132 -3.19 34.46 12.43
C PRO A 132 -3.58 33.03 12.01
N PRO A 133 -4.75 32.54 12.46
CA PRO A 133 -5.22 31.21 12.08
C PRO A 133 -5.30 31.09 10.54
N PRO A 134 -5.03 29.91 9.97
CA PRO A 134 -5.14 29.71 8.54
C PRO A 134 -6.55 30.06 8.06
N PRO A 135 -6.70 30.70 6.88
CA PRO A 135 -8.02 31.06 6.36
C PRO A 135 -8.87 29.79 6.13
N PRO A 136 -10.21 29.90 6.24
CA PRO A 136 -11.11 28.76 6.06
C PRO A 136 -10.88 28.07 4.71
N ILE A 137 -10.80 26.74 4.75
CA ILE A 137 -10.53 25.88 3.61
C ILE A 137 -11.71 25.96 2.63
N ASN A 138 -11.44 26.28 1.37
CA ASN A 138 -12.44 26.19 0.30
C ASN A 138 -12.59 24.71 -0.11
N GLU A 139 -13.75 24.11 0.16
CA GLU A 139 -14.07 22.69 -0.13
C GLU A 139 -13.84 22.28 -1.59
N LYS A 140 -13.75 23.23 -2.53
CA LYS A 140 -13.57 22.93 -3.96
C LYS A 140 -12.10 22.83 -4.41
N TYR A 141 -11.13 23.42 -3.71
CA TYR A 141 -9.76 23.57 -4.22
C TYR A 141 -8.61 23.30 -3.23
N GLY A 142 -8.90 22.97 -1.96
CA GLY A 142 -7.85 22.67 -0.98
C GLY A 142 -6.94 23.87 -0.65
N PRO A 143 -5.80 23.66 0.04
CA PRO A 143 -5.03 24.71 0.71
C PRO A 143 -4.18 25.63 -0.20
N TYR A 144 -4.29 25.52 -1.52
CA TYR A 144 -3.51 26.34 -2.45
C TYR A 144 -4.42 27.23 -3.31
N PRO A 145 -4.18 28.55 -3.38
CA PRO A 145 -4.83 29.37 -4.40
C PRO A 145 -4.42 28.83 -5.78
N PRO A 146 -5.31 28.87 -6.80
CA PRO A 146 -4.95 28.41 -8.12
C PRO A 146 -3.71 29.18 -8.57
N ARG A 147 -2.62 28.45 -8.85
CA ARG A 147 -1.48 29.02 -9.57
C ARG A 147 -2.07 29.74 -10.78
N LYS A 148 -1.92 31.06 -10.84
CA LYS A 148 -2.21 31.82 -12.06
C LYS A 148 -1.44 31.10 -13.15
N ARG A 149 -2.14 30.41 -14.05
CA ARG A 149 -1.53 29.91 -15.28
C ARG A 149 -1.02 31.15 -15.99
N GLU A 150 0.26 31.45 -15.83
CA GLU A 150 0.94 32.33 -16.75
C GLU A 150 0.86 31.61 -18.09
N LYS A 151 -0.10 32.04 -18.90
CA LYS A 151 -0.32 31.54 -20.26
C LYS A 151 0.94 31.90 -21.04
N TRP A 152 1.91 30.99 -21.08
CA TRP A 152 3.24 31.17 -21.68
C TRP A 152 3.20 31.59 -23.15
N TRP A 153 2.07 31.40 -23.82
CA TRP A 153 1.79 31.79 -25.21
C TRP A 153 1.05 33.12 -25.42
N TYR A 154 0.72 33.91 -24.37
CA TYR A 154 -0.06 35.15 -24.53
C TYR A 154 0.77 36.40 -24.17
N PRO A 155 1.03 37.33 -25.12
CA PRO A 155 1.86 38.51 -24.84
C PRO A 155 1.24 39.42 -23.76
N ALA A 156 2.01 39.73 -22.72
CA ALA A 156 1.54 40.54 -21.59
C ALA A 156 1.26 42.01 -21.97
N THR A 157 1.95 42.53 -22.99
CA THR A 157 1.84 43.94 -23.41
C THR A 157 0.69 44.19 -24.39
N THR A 158 0.08 45.37 -24.32
CA THR A 158 -1.02 45.80 -25.21
C THR A 158 -0.60 45.85 -26.68
N LYS A 159 0.66 46.22 -26.96
CA LYS A 159 1.26 46.12 -28.30
C LYS A 159 1.40 44.67 -28.78
N GLY A 160 1.83 43.75 -27.91
CA GLY A 160 1.96 42.33 -28.23
C GLY A 160 0.62 41.67 -28.55
N ARG A 161 -0.46 42.03 -27.84
CA ARG A 161 -1.81 41.54 -28.14
C ARG A 161 -2.34 42.00 -29.48
N ARG A 162 -2.10 43.27 -29.85
CA ARG A 162 -2.50 43.79 -31.17
C ARG A 162 -1.79 43.06 -32.31
N TRP A 163 -0.51 42.77 -32.15
CA TRP A 163 0.26 41.97 -33.10
C TRP A 163 -0.23 40.51 -33.18
N PHE A 164 -0.49 39.87 -32.04
CA PHE A 164 -0.99 38.50 -31.99
C PHE A 164 -2.36 38.35 -32.66
N TRP A 165 -3.30 39.26 -32.37
CA TRP A 165 -4.61 39.27 -33.04
C TRP A 165 -4.51 39.63 -34.53
N GLY A 166 -3.57 40.50 -34.92
CA GLY A 166 -3.29 40.80 -36.31
C GLY A 166 -2.81 39.58 -37.11
N LEU A 167 -1.90 38.78 -36.52
CA LEU A 167 -1.41 37.53 -37.13
C LEU A 167 -2.51 36.47 -37.25
N ILE A 168 -3.37 36.34 -36.23
CA ILE A 168 -4.52 35.41 -36.28
C ILE A 168 -5.51 35.82 -37.38
N LEU A 169 -5.83 37.12 -37.50
CA LEU A 169 -6.70 37.62 -38.57
C LEU A 169 -6.12 37.37 -39.96
N LEU A 170 -4.80 37.58 -40.13
CA LEU A 170 -4.10 37.30 -41.38
C LEU A 170 -4.15 35.80 -41.74
N LEU A 171 -3.98 34.92 -40.75
CA LEU A 171 -4.08 33.47 -40.94
C LEU A 171 -5.49 33.05 -41.37
N ILE A 172 -6.53 33.59 -40.73
CA ILE A 172 -7.93 33.30 -41.06
C ILE A 172 -8.25 33.76 -42.49
N VAL A 173 -7.80 34.95 -42.88
CA VAL A 173 -7.97 35.45 -44.25
C VAL A 173 -7.22 34.57 -45.27
N ALA A 174 -6.01 34.12 -44.95
CA ALA A 174 -5.26 33.21 -45.81
C ALA A 174 -5.98 31.86 -46.00
N ILE A 175 -6.54 31.29 -44.92
CA ILE A 175 -7.33 30.06 -44.97
C ILE A 175 -8.59 30.25 -45.83
N ALA A 176 -9.30 31.38 -45.66
CA ALA A 176 -10.50 31.68 -46.45
C ALA A 176 -10.17 31.80 -47.95
N ILE A 177 -9.04 32.41 -48.31
CA ILE A 177 -8.56 32.50 -49.69
C ILE A 177 -8.25 31.10 -50.25
N VAL A 178 -7.59 30.23 -49.48
CA VAL A 178 -7.30 28.86 -49.91
C VAL A 178 -8.58 28.07 -50.14
N VAL A 179 -9.57 28.18 -49.25
CA VAL A 179 -10.88 27.51 -49.41
C VAL A 179 -11.62 28.01 -50.65
N ALA A 180 -11.59 29.32 -50.93
CA ALA A 180 -12.20 29.90 -52.13
C ALA A 180 -11.51 29.43 -53.43
N ILE A 181 -10.17 29.30 -53.41
CA ILE A 181 -9.41 28.74 -54.53
C ILE A 181 -9.74 27.24 -54.72
N CYS A 182 -9.81 26.46 -53.64
CA CYS A 182 -10.19 25.04 -53.72
C CYS A 182 -11.61 24.85 -54.26
N ALA A 183 -12.55 25.75 -53.93
CA ALA A 183 -13.92 25.71 -54.44
C ALA A 183 -14.04 26.05 -55.94
N THR A 184 -13.03 26.71 -56.55
CA THR A 184 -13.06 27.11 -57.97
C THR A 184 -12.28 26.18 -58.89
N VAL A 185 -11.43 25.30 -58.34
CA VAL A 185 -10.53 24.41 -59.12
C VAL A 185 -11.05 22.98 -59.27
N ILE A 186 -12.12 22.59 -58.56
CA ILE A 186 -12.68 21.23 -58.63
C ILE A 186 -13.99 21.24 -59.44
N PRO A 187 -14.00 20.74 -60.70
CA PRO A 187 -15.24 20.59 -61.45
C PRO A 187 -16.09 19.45 -60.88
N LYS A 188 -17.36 19.73 -60.60
CA LYS A 188 -18.39 18.73 -60.29
C LYS A 188 -18.47 17.70 -61.43
N LYS A 189 -18.21 16.43 -61.12
CA LYS A 189 -18.58 15.29 -61.97
C LYS A 189 -19.52 14.39 -61.19
N ASN A 190 -20.77 14.33 -61.65
CA ASN A 190 -21.76 13.32 -61.27
C ASN A 190 -21.37 11.98 -61.92
N HIS A 191 -21.45 10.87 -61.18
CA HIS A 191 -22.00 9.58 -61.64
C HIS A 191 -22.13 8.56 -60.48
N SER A 192 -23.38 8.23 -60.15
CA SER A 192 -24.02 6.91 -59.92
C SER A 192 -23.28 5.72 -59.26
N SER A 193 -23.96 5.16 -58.23
CA SER A 193 -24.02 3.75 -57.73
C SER A 193 -22.70 3.07 -57.29
N ASP A 194 -22.56 2.34 -56.18
CA ASP A 194 -23.46 1.48 -55.40
C ASP A 194 -22.96 1.29 -53.95
N ASP A 195 -23.92 0.89 -53.10
CA ASP A 195 -23.84 0.05 -51.89
C ASP A 195 -23.31 0.55 -50.52
N SER A 196 -24.32 0.90 -49.70
CA SER A 196 -24.62 0.42 -48.33
C SER A 196 -23.58 0.58 -47.21
N ASP A 197 -23.85 1.54 -46.31
CA ASP A 197 -24.05 1.21 -44.88
C ASP A 197 -24.85 2.32 -44.19
N SER A 198 -26.01 1.96 -43.62
CA SER A 198 -26.94 2.89 -42.98
C SER A 198 -26.66 3.03 -41.49
N SER A 199 -26.42 4.26 -41.07
CA SER A 199 -26.51 4.77 -39.70
C SER A 199 -27.90 4.52 -39.10
N TYR A 200 -27.98 4.54 -37.76
CA TYR A 200 -29.16 5.08 -37.12
C TYR A 200 -28.78 6.02 -35.98
N ASP A 201 -29.41 7.19 -36.06
CA ASP A 201 -29.22 8.42 -35.32
C ASP A 201 -29.85 8.38 -33.91
N ASP A 202 -29.29 9.22 -33.04
CA ASP A 202 -29.92 9.69 -31.81
C ASP A 202 -30.98 10.76 -32.14
N GLU A 203 -32.21 10.59 -31.65
CA GLU A 203 -33.14 11.70 -31.44
C GLU A 203 -33.49 11.84 -29.95
N ASP A 204 -33.38 13.08 -29.49
CA ASP A 204 -33.71 13.61 -28.18
C ASP A 204 -35.23 13.81 -28.06
N SER A 205 -35.84 13.40 -26.94
CA SER A 205 -37.12 14.00 -26.52
C SER A 205 -37.31 13.96 -24.99
N SER A 206 -37.65 15.15 -24.51
CA SER A 206 -38.01 15.54 -23.15
C SER A 206 -39.05 14.65 -22.47
N TYR A 207 -38.86 14.35 -21.18
CA TYR A 207 -39.92 13.81 -20.32
C TYR A 207 -40.28 14.71 -19.14
N ASN A 208 -41.58 14.89 -19.00
CA ASN A 208 -42.30 15.69 -18.02
C ASN A 208 -42.63 14.83 -16.79
N SER A 209 -42.67 15.46 -15.61
CA SER A 209 -42.91 14.85 -14.30
C SER A 209 -44.40 14.64 -14.00
N ASN A 210 -44.78 13.47 -13.46
CA ASN A 210 -45.71 13.37 -12.30
C ASN A 210 -45.93 11.94 -11.76
N SER A 211 -45.72 11.81 -10.44
CA SER A 211 -46.60 11.18 -9.43
C SER A 211 -46.63 9.66 -9.13
N THR A 212 -46.36 9.39 -7.84
CA THR A 212 -47.04 8.50 -6.85
C THR A 212 -46.76 6.99 -6.69
N SER A 213 -46.11 6.70 -5.55
CA SER A 213 -46.47 5.76 -4.46
C SER A 213 -46.56 4.23 -4.67
N GLY A 214 -45.83 3.49 -3.82
CA GLY A 214 -46.28 2.21 -3.26
C GLY A 214 -45.25 1.07 -3.25
N ASP A 215 -44.57 0.87 -2.13
CA ASP A 215 -44.10 -0.46 -1.67
C ASP A 215 -45.31 -1.26 -1.13
N PRO A 216 -45.37 -2.62 -1.13
CA PRO A 216 -44.29 -3.48 -0.62
C PRO A 216 -44.04 -4.84 -1.34
N TYR A 217 -42.80 -5.33 -1.16
CA TYR A 217 -42.25 -6.69 -1.33
C TYR A 217 -43.16 -7.87 -1.74
N PRO A 218 -42.73 -8.71 -2.71
CA PRO A 218 -43.18 -10.09 -2.82
C PRO A 218 -42.11 -11.14 -2.45
N THR A 219 -42.65 -12.24 -1.97
CA THR A 219 -42.13 -13.55 -1.55
C THR A 219 -41.10 -14.18 -2.49
N ILE A 220 -40.05 -14.76 -1.90
CA ILE A 220 -38.94 -15.45 -2.58
C ILE A 220 -39.37 -16.83 -3.09
N THR A 221 -39.20 -17.09 -4.39
CA THR A 221 -39.24 -18.42 -5.03
C THR A 221 -37.83 -18.82 -5.53
N PRO A 222 -37.55 -20.11 -5.80
CA PRO A 222 -36.20 -20.65 -6.04
C PRO A 222 -35.51 -20.23 -7.36
N GLU A 223 -35.96 -19.16 -8.02
CA GLU A 223 -35.33 -18.58 -9.21
C GLU A 223 -34.43 -17.38 -8.89
N SER A 224 -34.26 -17.00 -7.62
CA SER A 224 -33.43 -15.85 -7.20
C SER A 224 -31.91 -16.07 -7.21
N LEU A 225 -31.41 -17.15 -7.82
CA LEU A 225 -29.97 -17.44 -7.95
C LEU A 225 -29.40 -17.22 -9.36
N GLN A 226 -30.17 -16.63 -10.27
CA GLN A 226 -29.65 -16.19 -11.56
C GLN A 226 -29.90 -14.70 -11.76
N GLY A 227 -28.81 -13.92 -11.65
CA GLY A 227 -28.77 -12.53 -12.07
C GLY A 227 -28.65 -11.55 -10.92
N HIS A 228 -27.41 -11.27 -10.51
CA HIS A 228 -27.13 -9.91 -10.05
C HIS A 228 -27.57 -8.95 -11.16
N PRO A 229 -28.40 -7.92 -10.89
CA PRO A 229 -28.69 -6.91 -11.89
C PRO A 229 -27.35 -6.30 -12.27
N LEU A 230 -27.11 -6.17 -13.58
CA LEU A 230 -25.88 -5.73 -14.27
C LEU A 230 -25.01 -6.82 -14.94
N ALA A 231 -25.31 -8.12 -14.80
CA ALA A 231 -24.52 -9.16 -15.48
C ALA A 231 -24.71 -9.27 -17.01
N ALA A 232 -25.66 -8.54 -17.61
CA ALA A 232 -25.83 -8.57 -19.06
C ALA A 232 -26.31 -7.22 -19.58
N THR A 233 -25.37 -6.33 -19.91
CA THR A 233 -25.41 -5.42 -21.10
C THR A 233 -24.19 -4.49 -21.08
N LYS A 234 -23.42 -4.52 -22.19
CA LYS A 234 -22.20 -3.75 -22.53
C LYS A 234 -21.27 -3.33 -21.38
N GLY A 235 -20.42 -4.29 -20.97
CA GLY A 235 -19.17 -4.03 -20.22
C GLY A 235 -18.99 -4.77 -18.89
N GLY A 236 -19.88 -5.71 -18.56
CA GLY A 236 -19.83 -6.56 -17.36
C GLY A 236 -18.91 -7.79 -17.43
N VAL A 237 -19.01 -8.66 -16.42
CA VAL A 237 -18.14 -9.82 -16.20
C VAL A 237 -18.65 -11.07 -16.92
N ASN A 238 -17.82 -11.66 -17.78
CA ASN A 238 -18.04 -13.00 -18.30
C ASN A 238 -17.42 -14.01 -17.33
N VAL A 239 -18.27 -14.64 -16.52
CA VAL A 239 -17.86 -15.61 -15.51
C VAL A 239 -17.31 -16.90 -16.14
N GLY A 240 -17.76 -17.29 -17.33
CA GLY A 240 -17.31 -18.54 -17.96
C GLY A 240 -17.73 -19.80 -17.18
N ALA A 241 -17.09 -20.92 -17.49
CA ALA A 241 -17.37 -22.22 -16.85
C ALA A 241 -16.51 -22.42 -15.58
N VAL A 242 -16.92 -23.34 -14.70
CA VAL A 242 -16.14 -23.76 -13.52
C VAL A 242 -14.72 -24.15 -13.93
N GLY A 243 -13.72 -23.70 -13.18
CA GLY A 243 -12.29 -23.93 -13.43
C GLY A 243 -11.64 -22.94 -14.41
N THR A 244 -12.43 -22.13 -15.12
CA THR A 244 -11.93 -21.08 -16.03
C THR A 244 -11.63 -19.77 -15.28
N ILE A 245 -10.98 -18.82 -15.97
CA ILE A 245 -10.72 -17.47 -15.44
C ILE A 245 -11.80 -16.52 -15.99
N ALA A 246 -12.47 -15.79 -15.10
CA ALA A 246 -13.46 -14.80 -15.47
C ALA A 246 -12.82 -13.67 -16.30
N LYS A 247 -13.55 -13.16 -17.29
CA LYS A 247 -13.11 -12.05 -18.14
C LYS A 247 -13.88 -10.79 -17.79
N PHE A 248 -13.15 -9.71 -17.51
CA PHE A 248 -13.71 -8.44 -17.07
C PHE A 248 -13.82 -7.46 -18.23
N GLY A 249 -14.98 -6.81 -18.35
CA GLY A 249 -15.16 -5.66 -19.22
C GLY A 249 -14.68 -4.37 -18.55
N LYS A 250 -14.78 -3.25 -19.29
CA LYS A 250 -14.30 -1.91 -18.87
C LYS A 250 -14.85 -1.43 -17.53
N TYR A 251 -16.03 -1.91 -17.13
CA TYR A 251 -16.78 -1.43 -15.97
C TYR A 251 -16.76 -2.42 -14.80
N SER A 252 -15.86 -3.39 -14.85
CA SER A 252 -15.81 -4.48 -13.88
C SER A 252 -14.37 -4.85 -13.53
N THR A 253 -14.19 -5.42 -12.35
CA THR A 253 -12.87 -5.81 -11.86
C THR A 253 -12.95 -6.95 -10.83
N ASP A 254 -11.83 -7.59 -10.55
CA ASP A 254 -11.67 -8.65 -9.55
C ASP A 254 -11.17 -8.11 -8.20
N HIS A 255 -11.12 -6.81 -8.00
CA HIS A 255 -10.56 -6.24 -6.77
C HIS A 255 -11.28 -4.97 -6.33
N PHE A 256 -11.10 -4.64 -5.05
CA PHE A 256 -11.40 -3.31 -4.54
C PHE A 256 -10.13 -2.65 -4.00
N VAL A 257 -10.10 -1.33 -4.03
CA VAL A 257 -8.94 -0.54 -3.57
C VAL A 257 -9.38 0.44 -2.49
N MET A 258 -8.71 0.39 -1.34
CA MET A 258 -8.80 1.46 -0.35
C MET A 258 -7.68 2.45 -0.62
N THR A 259 -7.99 3.50 -1.39
CA THR A 259 -7.02 4.50 -1.91
C THR A 259 -6.60 5.54 -0.89
N THR A 260 -7.31 5.62 0.24
CA THR A 260 -7.03 6.56 1.32
C THR A 260 -6.65 5.78 2.56
N ASN A 261 -5.36 5.72 2.84
CA ASN A 261 -4.85 5.18 4.09
C ASN A 261 -3.62 5.97 4.55
N ARG A 262 -3.81 6.87 5.51
CA ARG A 262 -2.68 7.58 6.11
C ARG A 262 -1.95 6.68 7.10
N SER A 263 -0.73 7.04 7.46
CA SER A 263 -0.06 6.40 8.59
C SER A 263 -0.75 6.79 9.89
N ILE A 264 -0.75 5.84 10.82
CA ILE A 264 -1.21 6.03 12.19
C ILE A 264 -0.04 6.24 13.15
N ALA A 265 1.16 5.75 12.82
CA ALA A 265 2.39 5.96 13.59
C ALA A 265 3.65 5.66 12.78
N VAL A 266 4.76 6.26 13.19
CA VAL A 266 6.13 5.88 12.79
C VAL A 266 6.88 5.53 14.07
N THR A 267 7.27 4.27 14.24
CA THR A 267 7.85 3.76 15.50
C THR A 267 8.50 2.40 15.27
N ARG A 268 9.45 1.99 16.13
CA ARG A 268 10.05 0.64 16.16
C ARG A 268 9.12 -0.39 16.80
N MET A 269 7.84 -0.38 16.47
CA MET A 269 6.93 -1.43 16.93
C MET A 269 6.73 -2.47 15.84
N ASP A 270 6.87 -3.73 16.22
CA ASP A 270 6.59 -4.90 15.38
C ASP A 270 6.12 -6.06 16.26
N PRO A 271 4.80 -6.16 16.50
CA PRO A 271 4.27 -7.25 17.30
C PRO A 271 4.46 -8.63 16.65
N ILE A 272 4.67 -8.70 15.33
CA ILE A 272 4.85 -9.96 14.61
C ILE A 272 6.25 -10.51 14.87
N VAL A 273 7.28 -9.72 14.60
CA VAL A 273 8.69 -10.18 14.66
C VAL A 273 9.31 -9.95 16.04
N ASN A 274 8.95 -8.86 16.72
CA ASN A 274 9.53 -8.43 17.99
C ASN A 274 8.45 -8.13 19.06
N PRO A 275 7.61 -9.11 19.45
CA PRO A 275 6.58 -8.88 20.44
C PRO A 275 7.16 -8.42 21.79
N ASN A 276 6.59 -7.36 22.36
CA ASN A 276 7.06 -6.69 23.59
C ASN A 276 8.51 -6.22 23.57
N ALA A 277 9.05 -5.93 22.39
CA ALA A 277 10.38 -5.36 22.25
C ALA A 277 10.39 -4.33 21.12
N PRO A 278 11.30 -3.35 21.18
CA PRO A 278 11.60 -2.54 20.01
C PRO A 278 12.02 -3.42 18.83
N ALA A 279 11.42 -3.18 17.68
CA ALA A 279 11.77 -3.78 16.41
C ALA A 279 13.18 -3.36 15.98
N SER A 280 13.83 -4.18 15.16
CA SER A 280 15.19 -3.87 14.71
C SER A 280 15.32 -2.56 13.92
N HIS A 281 14.23 -2.01 13.38
CA HIS A 281 14.20 -0.76 12.61
C HIS A 281 12.80 -0.10 12.64
N LEU A 282 12.71 1.16 12.20
CA LEU A 282 11.44 1.91 12.20
C LEU A 282 10.46 1.41 11.15
N HIS A 283 9.20 1.31 11.57
CA HIS A 283 8.09 1.02 10.68
C HIS A 283 7.18 2.25 10.53
N ARG A 284 6.65 2.44 9.32
CA ARG A 284 5.48 3.28 9.09
C ARG A 284 4.25 2.39 9.10
N ILE A 285 3.37 2.64 10.08
CA ILE A 285 2.23 1.77 10.41
C ILE A 285 0.94 2.46 9.98
N HIS A 286 -0.02 1.66 9.52
CA HIS A 286 -1.32 2.05 9.04
C HIS A 286 -2.40 1.13 9.61
N GLY A 287 -3.65 1.60 9.63
CA GLY A 287 -4.83 0.85 9.99
C GLY A 287 -5.28 1.12 11.42
N SER A 288 -5.32 0.07 12.24
CA SER A 288 -5.95 0.11 13.56
C SER A 288 -5.37 1.13 14.54
N SER A 289 -6.27 1.85 15.20
CA SER A 289 -5.94 2.67 16.38
C SER A 289 -5.50 1.88 17.61
N TYR A 290 -5.72 0.56 17.63
CA TYR A 290 -5.26 -0.33 18.69
C TYR A 290 -4.06 -1.18 18.25
N PHE A 291 -3.12 -0.58 17.52
CA PHE A 291 -1.84 -1.22 17.21
C PHE A 291 -0.92 -1.19 18.44
N THR A 292 -0.42 -2.34 18.90
CA THR A 292 0.34 -2.43 20.16
C THR A 292 1.65 -3.17 19.95
N ALA A 293 2.56 -3.11 20.94
CA ALA A 293 3.79 -3.92 20.93
C ALA A 293 3.53 -5.44 21.05
N ASN A 294 2.30 -5.86 21.34
CA ASN A 294 1.86 -7.25 21.39
C ASN A 294 1.03 -7.65 20.18
N LEU A 295 1.12 -8.94 19.82
CA LEU A 295 0.16 -9.58 18.93
C LEU A 295 -1.25 -9.47 19.50
N THR A 296 -2.17 -9.05 18.66
CA THR A 296 -3.60 -8.99 18.96
C THR A 296 -4.36 -9.82 17.93
N THR A 297 -5.45 -10.41 18.37
CA THR A 297 -6.38 -11.12 17.49
C THR A 297 -7.29 -10.12 16.75
N ALA A 298 -7.82 -10.46 15.58
CA ALA A 298 -8.77 -9.59 14.88
C ALA A 298 -9.99 -9.27 15.76
N THR A 299 -10.47 -10.26 16.53
CA THR A 299 -11.57 -10.13 17.49
C THR A 299 -11.27 -9.12 18.60
N GLU A 300 -10.04 -9.09 19.11
CA GLU A 300 -9.61 -8.07 20.09
C GLU A 300 -9.49 -6.70 19.44
N MET A 301 -8.89 -6.62 18.25
CA MET A 301 -8.78 -5.36 17.51
C MET A 301 -10.17 -4.75 17.24
N GLN A 302 -11.16 -5.56 16.87
CA GLN A 302 -12.56 -5.13 16.68
C GLN A 302 -13.21 -4.61 17.97
N LYS A 303 -12.81 -5.12 19.14
CA LYS A 303 -13.37 -4.70 20.44
C LYS A 303 -12.68 -3.45 21.00
N LEU A 304 -11.38 -3.29 20.74
CA LEU A 304 -10.53 -2.31 21.43
C LEU A 304 -10.14 -1.13 20.53
N ALA A 305 -10.21 -1.27 19.20
CA ALA A 305 -9.94 -0.18 18.27
C ALA A 305 -11.16 0.75 18.13
N ASN A 306 -11.02 2.00 18.56
CA ASN A 306 -12.02 3.05 18.35
C ASN A 306 -12.21 3.36 16.87
N CYS A 307 -11.13 3.29 16.08
CA CYS A 307 -11.11 3.65 14.67
C CYS A 307 -9.99 2.92 13.90
N THR A 308 -9.98 3.09 12.58
CA THR A 308 -8.89 2.68 11.68
C THR A 308 -8.62 3.81 10.67
N THR A 309 -7.38 3.93 10.19
CA THR A 309 -7.01 4.85 9.11
C THR A 309 -7.37 4.32 7.71
N THR A 310 -8.00 3.14 7.62
CA THR A 310 -8.58 2.63 6.37
C THR A 310 -9.97 3.20 6.12
N LEU A 311 -10.36 3.30 4.85
CA LEU A 311 -11.66 3.86 4.47
C LEU A 311 -12.85 3.07 5.04
N VAL A 312 -12.74 1.73 5.05
CA VAL A 312 -13.76 0.80 5.52
C VAL A 312 -13.52 0.50 7.00
N GLN A 313 -14.35 1.04 7.88
CA GLN A 313 -14.12 1.00 9.32
C GLN A 313 -14.24 -0.39 9.95
N ASP A 314 -14.83 -1.37 9.25
CA ASP A 314 -14.81 -2.78 9.64
C ASP A 314 -13.43 -3.44 9.44
N ASP A 315 -12.50 -2.81 8.73
CA ASP A 315 -11.12 -3.26 8.60
C ASP A 315 -10.23 -2.63 9.69
N LYS A 316 -10.16 -3.25 10.86
CA LYS A 316 -9.23 -2.88 11.94
C LYS A 316 -7.88 -3.60 11.81
N SER A 317 -7.49 -4.04 10.61
CA SER A 317 -6.17 -4.63 10.39
C SER A 317 -5.06 -3.61 10.60
N ALA A 318 -3.83 -4.09 10.78
CA ALA A 318 -2.64 -3.26 10.76
C ALA A 318 -1.70 -3.66 9.61
N TYR A 319 -1.09 -2.65 8.99
CA TYR A 319 -0.20 -2.79 7.85
C TYR A 319 1.02 -1.93 8.07
N TRP A 320 2.22 -2.45 7.85
CA TRP A 320 3.41 -1.63 7.98
C TRP A 320 4.52 -2.03 7.02
N VAL A 321 5.37 -1.04 6.73
CA VAL A 321 6.58 -1.13 5.91
C VAL A 321 7.72 -0.43 6.64
N ALA A 322 8.96 -0.78 6.30
CA ALA A 322 10.13 -0.02 6.73
C ALA A 322 10.04 1.45 6.29
N GLN A 323 10.31 2.38 7.21
CA GLN A 323 10.33 3.82 6.93
C GLN A 323 11.43 4.16 5.91
N LEU A 324 11.11 5.02 4.95
CA LEU A 324 12.07 5.54 3.96
C LEU A 324 12.68 6.87 4.42
N PHE A 325 14.00 7.00 4.30
CA PHE A 325 14.75 8.20 4.62
C PHE A 325 15.41 8.80 3.37
N TYR A 326 15.51 10.12 3.36
CA TYR A 326 16.40 10.86 2.46
C TYR A 326 17.73 11.09 3.17
N GLN A 327 18.85 10.81 2.49
CA GLN A 327 20.18 11.13 3.01
C GLN A 327 20.67 12.47 2.43
N PHE A 328 21.00 13.41 3.31
CA PHE A 328 21.61 14.68 2.93
C PHE A 328 23.09 14.49 2.55
N PRO A 329 23.70 15.41 1.78
CA PRO A 329 25.11 15.34 1.41
C PRO A 329 26.09 15.32 2.59
N ASN A 330 25.70 15.85 3.75
CA ASN A 330 26.47 15.81 5.00
C ASN A 330 26.34 14.45 5.75
N GLY A 331 25.55 13.51 5.23
CA GLY A 331 25.33 12.19 5.82
C GLY A 331 24.10 12.08 6.72
N SER A 332 23.55 13.20 7.24
CA SER A 332 22.34 13.17 8.08
C SER A 332 21.13 12.70 7.27
N MET A 333 20.11 12.17 7.95
CA MET A 333 18.95 11.56 7.31
C MET A 333 17.66 12.20 7.81
N GLN A 334 16.66 12.34 6.94
CA GLN A 334 15.33 12.79 7.33
C GLN A 334 14.27 11.83 6.80
N SER A 335 13.26 11.55 7.62
CA SER A 335 12.14 10.70 7.24
C SER A 335 11.41 11.33 6.06
N ILE A 336 11.22 10.55 5.00
CA ILE A 336 10.40 10.97 3.86
C ILE A 336 8.95 10.74 4.24
N ARG A 337 8.17 11.83 4.20
CA ARG A 337 6.74 11.74 4.51
C ARG A 337 6.02 10.84 3.52
N LEU A 338 4.94 10.26 4.01
CA LEU A 338 3.96 9.60 3.17
C LEU A 338 3.18 10.64 2.34
N ASP A 339 2.99 10.35 1.05
CA ASP A 339 2.05 11.06 0.19
C ASP A 339 0.67 10.41 0.25
N ARG A 340 0.61 9.10 -0.07
CA ARG A 340 -0.61 8.29 -0.04
C ARG A 340 -0.28 6.82 0.08
N THR A 341 -1.28 6.03 0.45
CA THR A 341 -1.19 4.57 0.50
C THR A 341 -2.46 3.96 -0.04
N SER A 342 -2.31 2.91 -0.83
CA SER A 342 -3.40 2.14 -1.40
C SER A 342 -3.30 0.69 -0.94
N LEU A 343 -4.41 0.15 -0.43
CA LEU A 343 -4.56 -1.27 -0.13
C LEU A 343 -5.42 -1.92 -1.23
N TYR A 344 -4.85 -2.86 -1.96
CA TYR A 344 -5.58 -3.62 -2.97
C TYR A 344 -5.93 -5.00 -2.44
N TYR A 345 -7.17 -5.39 -2.66
CA TYR A 345 -7.71 -6.69 -2.28
C TYR A 345 -8.20 -7.42 -3.52
N PHE A 346 -7.36 -8.29 -4.08
CA PHE A 346 -7.68 -9.06 -5.30
C PHE A 346 -8.37 -10.37 -4.98
N GLN A 347 -9.52 -10.58 -5.63
CA GLN A 347 -10.38 -11.75 -5.52
C GLN A 347 -10.15 -12.71 -6.69
N LYS A 348 -8.88 -12.88 -7.07
CA LYS A 348 -8.46 -13.74 -8.18
C LYS A 348 -8.51 -15.20 -7.78
N ALA A 349 -9.47 -15.94 -8.34
CA ALA A 349 -9.48 -17.39 -8.32
C ALA A 349 -10.24 -17.92 -9.53
N PRO A 350 -9.95 -19.15 -9.98
CA PRO A 350 -10.76 -19.81 -10.99
C PRO A 350 -12.22 -19.87 -10.55
N VAL A 351 -13.11 -19.85 -11.53
CA VAL A 351 -14.56 -19.86 -11.30
C VAL A 351 -14.94 -21.13 -10.54
N GLY A 352 -15.75 -20.98 -9.51
CA GLY A 352 -16.12 -22.08 -8.60
C GLY A 352 -15.07 -22.42 -7.54
N THR A 353 -13.87 -21.85 -7.58
CA THR A 353 -12.90 -21.94 -6.46
C THR A 353 -13.30 -20.98 -5.35
N THR A 354 -13.36 -21.47 -4.12
CA THR A 354 -13.61 -20.67 -2.92
C THR A 354 -12.39 -19.82 -2.59
N ILE A 355 -12.64 -18.54 -2.31
CA ILE A 355 -11.66 -17.64 -1.71
C ILE A 355 -12.03 -17.51 -0.24
N TYR A 356 -11.06 -17.68 0.64
CA TYR A 356 -11.26 -17.61 2.08
C TYR A 356 -10.95 -16.20 2.61
N PRO A 357 -11.69 -15.71 3.62
CA PRO A 357 -11.27 -14.55 4.40
C PRO A 357 -10.08 -14.93 5.30
N PHE A 358 -9.40 -13.92 5.84
CA PHE A 358 -8.33 -14.15 6.80
C PHE A 358 -8.87 -14.64 8.15
N PRO A 359 -8.29 -15.70 8.74
CA PRO A 359 -8.63 -16.13 10.09
C PRO A 359 -8.29 -15.08 11.16
N ASP A 360 -8.92 -15.17 12.33
CA ASP A 360 -8.78 -14.19 13.44
C ASP A 360 -7.32 -13.88 13.84
N ASN A 361 -6.47 -14.90 13.95
CA ASN A 361 -5.07 -14.78 14.38
C ASN A 361 -4.09 -14.92 13.20
N PHE A 362 -4.47 -14.34 12.07
CA PHE A 362 -3.69 -14.47 10.86
C PHE A 362 -2.78 -13.25 10.66
N ASN A 363 -1.49 -13.53 10.49
CA ASN A 363 -0.43 -12.54 10.37
C ASN A 363 0.52 -12.97 9.24
N LEU A 364 1.06 -12.02 8.50
CA LEU A 364 1.95 -12.26 7.37
C LEU A 364 3.13 -11.31 7.37
N VAL A 365 4.27 -11.84 6.95
CA VAL A 365 5.45 -11.05 6.54
C VAL A 365 5.76 -11.40 5.09
N ALA A 366 5.93 -10.38 4.25
CA ALA A 366 6.31 -10.53 2.85
C ALA A 366 7.58 -9.73 2.56
N GLY A 367 8.54 -10.32 1.84
CA GLY A 367 9.83 -9.70 1.55
C GLY A 367 10.94 -10.16 2.51
N ASP A 368 12.07 -9.48 2.48
CA ASP A 368 13.24 -9.83 3.31
C ASP A 368 14.07 -8.57 3.62
N PRO A 369 14.14 -8.13 4.89
CA PRO A 369 14.90 -6.93 5.27
C PRO A 369 16.41 -7.06 5.04
N MET A 370 16.94 -8.27 4.89
CA MET A 370 18.37 -8.55 4.74
C MET A 370 18.81 -8.69 3.28
N ARG A 371 17.88 -8.65 2.33
CA ARG A 371 18.16 -8.82 0.90
C ARG A 371 18.88 -7.61 0.31
N ARG A 372 19.96 -7.83 -0.44
CA ARG A 372 20.79 -6.77 -1.05
C ARG A 372 20.99 -6.93 -2.56
N ALA A 373 20.29 -7.88 -3.18
CA ALA A 373 20.26 -8.10 -4.62
C ALA A 373 18.97 -8.83 -5.02
N VAL A 374 18.60 -8.72 -6.29
CA VAL A 374 17.50 -9.54 -6.85
C VAL A 374 17.98 -10.98 -7.03
N ASN A 375 17.21 -11.93 -6.51
CA ASN A 375 17.38 -13.33 -6.88
C ASN A 375 16.44 -13.66 -8.06
N TYR A 376 16.94 -13.57 -9.28
CA TYR A 376 16.16 -13.88 -10.49
C TYR A 376 15.77 -15.36 -10.62
N SER A 377 16.35 -16.24 -9.80
CA SER A 377 15.97 -17.66 -9.77
C SER A 377 14.76 -17.92 -8.86
N ASP A 378 14.44 -17.00 -7.94
CA ASP A 378 13.21 -17.07 -7.16
C ASP A 378 12.04 -16.62 -8.05
N PRO A 379 11.06 -17.48 -8.37
CA PRO A 379 9.92 -17.10 -9.22
C PRO A 379 9.09 -15.94 -8.65
N ASN A 380 9.21 -15.66 -7.34
CA ASN A 380 8.48 -14.63 -6.64
C ASN A 380 9.26 -13.31 -6.49
N TYR A 381 10.42 -13.16 -7.15
CA TYR A 381 11.21 -11.92 -7.11
C TYR A 381 10.42 -10.66 -7.54
N THR A 382 9.32 -10.84 -8.25
CA THR A 382 8.40 -9.79 -8.69
C THR A 382 7.34 -9.39 -7.66
N ALA A 383 7.33 -10.00 -6.47
CA ALA A 383 6.37 -9.69 -5.41
C ALA A 383 6.61 -8.29 -4.81
N THR A 384 7.83 -7.78 -4.89
CA THR A 384 8.22 -6.49 -4.32
C THR A 384 8.86 -5.63 -5.40
N TRP A 385 8.47 -4.36 -5.50
CA TRP A 385 9.09 -3.43 -6.45
C TRP A 385 9.00 -1.98 -6.01
N TRP A 386 9.82 -1.17 -6.68
CA TRP A 386 9.75 0.27 -6.67
C TRP A 386 9.18 0.76 -7.99
N GLN A 387 8.42 1.86 -7.97
CA GLN A 387 8.01 2.55 -9.18
C GLN A 387 8.20 4.05 -9.01
N CYS A 388 8.96 4.62 -9.92
CA CYS A 388 9.25 6.05 -9.93
C CYS A 388 8.17 6.75 -10.74
N TYR A 389 7.32 7.56 -10.10
CA TYR A 389 6.38 8.41 -10.84
C TYR A 389 7.14 9.58 -11.45
N ARG A 390 7.19 9.61 -12.78
CA ARG A 390 7.91 10.65 -13.55
C ARG A 390 6.99 11.60 -14.29
N GLY A 391 5.67 11.33 -14.29
CA GLY A 391 4.72 12.06 -15.12
C GLY A 391 4.85 11.70 -16.60
N GLY A 392 3.84 12.05 -17.40
CA GLY A 392 3.88 11.84 -18.85
C GLY A 392 3.84 10.38 -19.33
N GLY A 393 3.54 9.41 -18.46
CA GLY A 393 3.41 7.99 -18.83
C GLY A 393 4.72 7.21 -18.91
N HIS A 394 5.81 7.74 -18.35
CA HIS A 394 7.14 7.13 -18.38
C HIS A 394 7.55 6.52 -17.02
N ASP A 395 6.58 6.01 -16.27
CA ASP A 395 6.84 5.41 -14.97
C ASP A 395 7.64 4.13 -15.14
N THR A 396 8.77 4.03 -14.43
CA THR A 396 9.66 2.88 -14.53
C THR A 396 9.58 2.07 -13.26
N ARG A 397 9.31 0.77 -13.43
CA ARG A 397 9.38 -0.22 -12.36
C ARG A 397 10.82 -0.72 -12.22
N THR A 398 11.31 -0.73 -10.99
CA THR A 398 12.64 -1.23 -10.62
C THR A 398 12.52 -2.15 -9.41
N TYR A 399 13.50 -3.02 -9.20
CA TYR A 399 13.52 -3.91 -8.02
C TYR A 399 14.34 -3.35 -6.86
N GLY A 400 15.32 -2.51 -7.17
CA GLY A 400 16.03 -1.68 -6.20
C GLY A 400 15.67 -0.22 -6.37
N PHE A 401 16.32 0.65 -5.59
CA PHE A 401 16.08 2.09 -5.68
C PHE A 401 16.38 2.62 -7.09
N PRO A 402 15.59 3.60 -7.56
CA PRO A 402 15.79 4.21 -8.86
C PRO A 402 17.10 5.00 -8.90
N ASN A 403 17.75 5.01 -10.05
CA ASN A 403 18.98 5.77 -10.31
C ASN A 403 18.71 7.17 -10.90
N SER A 404 17.49 7.68 -10.74
CA SER A 404 16.99 8.94 -11.28
C SER A 404 16.04 9.61 -10.28
N PRO A 405 15.79 10.93 -10.39
CA PRO A 405 14.75 11.58 -9.59
C PRO A 405 13.36 10.99 -9.86
N CYS A 406 12.52 11.02 -8.82
CA CYS A 406 11.09 10.67 -8.86
C CYS A 406 10.24 11.87 -8.52
N GLU A 407 9.99 12.71 -9.54
CA GLU A 407 9.32 14.01 -9.42
C GLU A 407 7.85 13.91 -8.99
N GLY A 408 7.20 12.77 -9.24
CA GLY A 408 5.84 12.46 -8.80
C GLY A 408 5.75 11.61 -7.54
N GLY A 409 6.90 11.32 -6.90
CA GLY A 409 6.99 10.42 -5.75
C GLY A 409 7.53 9.03 -6.09
N LEU A 410 7.98 8.32 -5.06
CA LEU A 410 8.51 6.97 -5.16
C LEU A 410 7.50 5.99 -4.56
N VAL A 411 7.01 5.09 -5.40
CA VAL A 411 6.12 4.00 -4.99
C VAL A 411 6.96 2.84 -4.48
N GLN A 412 6.57 2.34 -3.31
CA GLN A 412 6.93 1.05 -2.79
C GLN A 412 5.71 0.14 -2.91
N ALA A 413 5.85 -1.03 -3.53
CA ALA A 413 4.73 -1.96 -3.67
C ALA A 413 5.14 -3.39 -3.28
N ILE A 414 4.30 -4.01 -2.46
CA ILE A 414 4.49 -5.36 -1.92
C ILE A 414 3.21 -6.16 -2.15
N GLN A 415 3.32 -7.26 -2.88
CA GLN A 415 2.29 -8.27 -3.02
C GLN A 415 2.51 -9.36 -1.97
N PHE A 416 1.50 -9.63 -1.14
CA PHE A 416 1.56 -10.70 -0.15
C PHE A 416 1.27 -12.06 -0.80
N PRO A 417 1.84 -13.16 -0.26
CA PRO A 417 1.42 -14.51 -0.61
C PRO A 417 -0.06 -14.71 -0.28
N SER A 418 -0.75 -15.52 -1.08
CA SER A 418 -2.22 -15.66 -1.02
C SER A 418 -2.70 -17.11 -1.02
N CYS A 419 -1.79 -18.06 -0.85
CA CYS A 419 -2.10 -19.47 -0.70
C CYS A 419 -1.67 -19.92 0.69
N TRP A 420 -2.54 -20.64 1.38
CA TRP A 420 -2.35 -21.00 2.79
C TRP A 420 -2.51 -22.50 3.03
N ASP A 421 -1.70 -23.03 3.93
CA ASP A 421 -1.68 -24.45 4.31
C ASP A 421 -2.83 -24.84 5.26
N GLY A 422 -3.57 -23.86 5.78
CA GLY A 422 -4.65 -24.09 6.72
C GLY A 422 -4.23 -24.20 8.19
N VAL A 423 -2.98 -23.86 8.51
CA VAL A 423 -2.40 -23.93 9.85
C VAL A 423 -1.97 -22.53 10.30
N TYR A 424 -2.24 -22.18 11.56
CA TYR A 424 -1.71 -20.94 12.12
C TYR A 424 -0.18 -20.98 12.15
N ALA A 425 0.45 -19.83 11.89
CA ALA A 425 1.87 -19.63 12.12
C ALA A 425 2.24 -20.13 13.52
N LYS A 426 3.20 -21.04 13.57
CA LYS A 426 3.79 -21.44 14.84
C LYS A 426 4.96 -20.51 15.11
N ASP A 427 5.23 -20.27 16.38
CA ASP A 427 6.62 -20.01 16.78
C ASP A 427 7.21 -18.71 16.18
N ALA A 428 6.36 -17.76 15.80
CA ALA A 428 6.73 -16.53 15.10
C ALA A 428 7.32 -16.70 13.67
N ASP A 429 7.08 -17.83 13.01
CA ASP A 429 7.31 -17.97 11.56
C ASP A 429 6.06 -17.60 10.75
N TYR A 430 6.02 -16.35 10.31
CA TYR A 430 4.90 -15.79 9.56
C TYR A 430 5.11 -15.84 8.04
N THR A 431 6.07 -16.66 7.59
CA THR A 431 6.40 -16.81 6.17
C THR A 431 6.17 -18.24 5.66
N SER A 432 6.40 -19.27 6.49
CA SER A 432 6.38 -20.67 6.03
C SER A 432 5.00 -21.27 5.81
N HIS A 433 3.96 -20.68 6.41
CA HIS A 433 2.58 -21.19 6.38
C HIS A 433 1.81 -20.71 5.14
N VAL A 434 2.45 -19.88 4.31
CA VAL A 434 1.87 -19.30 3.09
C VAL A 434 2.79 -19.46 1.88
N ALA A 435 2.20 -19.38 0.69
CA ALA A 435 2.91 -19.40 -0.58
C ALA A 435 2.28 -18.44 -1.58
N TYR A 436 3.07 -18.04 -2.57
CA TYR A 436 2.56 -17.36 -3.75
C TYR A 436 1.86 -18.34 -4.70
N PRO A 437 0.88 -17.86 -5.50
CA PRO A 437 0.27 -18.67 -6.55
C PRO A 437 1.31 -19.15 -7.59
N THR A 438 1.04 -20.30 -8.22
CA THR A 438 1.95 -20.93 -9.20
C THR A 438 2.01 -20.19 -10.54
N ASP A 439 1.01 -19.35 -10.81
CA ASP A 439 0.82 -18.60 -12.05
C ASP A 439 1.12 -17.09 -11.89
N GLY A 440 1.92 -16.74 -10.88
CA GLY A 440 2.39 -15.37 -10.60
C GLY A 440 2.03 -14.90 -9.19
N THR A 441 2.70 -13.86 -8.72
CA THR A 441 2.56 -13.37 -7.34
C THR A 441 1.14 -12.87 -7.01
N ASN A 442 0.41 -12.37 -8.02
CA ASN A 442 -1.03 -12.06 -7.98
C ASN A 442 -1.84 -13.00 -8.89
N GLY A 443 -1.50 -14.29 -8.85
CA GLY A 443 -2.09 -15.34 -9.70
C GLY A 443 -3.36 -15.98 -9.12
N TYR A 444 -3.95 -16.90 -9.89
CA TYR A 444 -5.24 -17.54 -9.60
C TYR A 444 -5.08 -18.88 -8.89
N ARG A 445 -3.96 -19.61 -9.08
CA ARG A 445 -3.85 -21.03 -8.69
C ARG A 445 -2.86 -21.24 -7.56
N CYS A 446 -3.31 -21.92 -6.52
CA CYS A 446 -2.44 -22.27 -5.41
C CYS A 446 -1.66 -23.56 -5.64
N PRO A 447 -0.43 -23.66 -5.10
CA PRO A 447 0.28 -24.94 -5.03
C PRO A 447 -0.50 -25.95 -4.17
N ASP A 448 -0.36 -27.24 -4.48
CA ASP A 448 -1.07 -28.32 -3.76
C ASP A 448 -0.82 -28.33 -2.25
N ALA A 449 0.39 -27.93 -1.82
CA ALA A 449 0.76 -27.83 -0.41
C ALA A 449 0.06 -26.69 0.35
N PHE A 450 -0.49 -25.70 -0.37
CA PHE A 450 -1.12 -24.50 0.17
C PHE A 450 -2.52 -24.30 -0.44
N PRO A 451 -3.46 -25.25 -0.26
CA PRO A 451 -4.67 -25.36 -1.09
C PRO A 451 -5.71 -24.26 -0.82
N LYS A 452 -5.57 -23.49 0.28
CA LYS A 452 -6.55 -22.45 0.64
C LYS A 452 -6.16 -21.13 0.00
N LYS A 453 -6.92 -20.71 -1.02
CA LYS A 453 -6.75 -19.40 -1.65
C LYS A 453 -7.36 -18.30 -0.78
N PHE A 454 -6.55 -17.34 -0.36
CA PHE A 454 -7.00 -16.11 0.27
C PHE A 454 -7.28 -15.01 -0.76
N ILE A 455 -8.05 -14.02 -0.32
CA ILE A 455 -8.05 -12.71 -0.98
C ILE A 455 -6.61 -12.18 -0.97
N THR A 456 -6.11 -11.77 -2.14
CA THR A 456 -4.71 -11.42 -2.31
C THR A 456 -4.52 -9.96 -1.95
N LEU A 457 -3.70 -9.67 -0.94
CA LEU A 457 -3.38 -8.32 -0.49
C LEU A 457 -2.17 -7.78 -1.26
N GLN A 458 -2.27 -6.54 -1.74
CA GLN A 458 -1.11 -5.73 -2.14
C GLN A 458 -1.13 -4.43 -1.36
N PHE A 459 0.04 -4.06 -0.86
CA PHE A 459 0.27 -2.81 -0.15
C PHE A 459 1.14 -1.90 -1.01
N GLU A 460 0.60 -0.73 -1.35
CA GLU A 460 1.29 0.27 -2.15
C GLU A 460 1.43 1.57 -1.37
N THR A 461 2.65 1.99 -1.12
CA THR A 461 3.01 3.17 -0.33
C THR A 461 3.75 4.16 -1.22
N VAL A 462 3.25 5.39 -1.32
CA VAL A 462 3.90 6.45 -2.09
C VAL A 462 4.59 7.41 -1.14
N PHE A 463 5.91 7.51 -1.26
CA PHE A 463 6.73 8.45 -0.50
C PHE A 463 6.90 9.75 -1.28
N ALA A 464 6.78 10.89 -0.59
CA ALA A 464 6.89 12.24 -1.15
C ALA A 464 8.35 12.63 -1.45
N THR A 465 9.04 11.86 -2.29
CA THR A 465 10.44 12.11 -2.66
C THR A 465 10.64 13.43 -3.40
N TYR A 466 9.56 14.01 -3.94
CA TYR A 466 9.56 15.30 -4.63
C TYR A 466 9.88 16.50 -3.73
N ASP A 467 9.91 16.32 -2.40
CA ASP A 467 10.37 17.35 -1.45
C ASP A 467 11.90 17.44 -1.34
N TYR A 468 12.62 16.44 -1.86
CA TYR A 468 14.05 16.28 -1.66
C TYR A 468 14.78 16.26 -3.02
N PRO A 469 15.97 16.86 -3.12
CA PRO A 469 16.76 16.77 -4.33
C PRO A 469 17.31 15.35 -4.52
N PHE A 470 17.52 14.93 -5.76
CA PHE A 470 18.23 13.69 -6.04
C PHE A 470 19.75 13.91 -5.93
N ASN A 471 20.45 13.08 -5.15
CA ASN A 471 21.89 13.29 -4.90
C ASN A 471 22.77 13.02 -6.15
N GLY A 472 22.22 12.33 -7.14
CA GLY A 472 22.91 11.95 -8.37
C GLY A 472 23.15 10.45 -8.46
N ASN A 473 23.34 9.97 -9.68
CA ASN A 473 23.58 8.55 -9.92
C ASN A 473 24.88 8.08 -9.23
N GLY A 474 24.83 6.90 -8.61
CA GLY A 474 25.95 6.35 -7.83
C GLY A 474 26.13 6.96 -6.43
N LYS A 475 25.30 7.93 -6.04
CA LYS A 475 25.24 8.45 -4.67
C LYS A 475 23.99 7.94 -3.96
N THR A 476 24.11 7.66 -2.67
CA THR A 476 22.96 7.31 -1.84
C THR A 476 22.01 8.50 -1.78
N THR A 477 20.77 8.30 -2.22
CA THR A 477 19.68 9.28 -2.07
C THR A 477 18.67 8.79 -1.04
N TYR A 478 18.30 7.51 -1.16
CA TYR A 478 17.29 6.88 -0.34
C TYR A 478 17.90 5.80 0.54
N VAL A 479 17.37 5.66 1.75
CA VAL A 479 17.80 4.67 2.74
C VAL A 479 16.55 4.11 3.39
N LEU A 480 16.37 2.79 3.42
CA LEU A 480 15.35 2.16 4.26
C LEU A 480 15.83 2.17 5.72
N SER A 481 14.90 2.23 6.67
CA SER A 481 15.20 2.25 8.11
C SER A 481 16.00 1.05 8.61
N ASN A 482 16.02 -0.07 7.89
CA ASN A 482 16.88 -1.24 8.13
C ASN A 482 18.34 -1.05 7.63
N GLY A 483 18.68 0.16 7.21
CA GLY A 483 19.99 0.57 6.70
C GLY A 483 20.20 0.34 5.20
N ASP A 484 19.25 -0.29 4.51
CA ASP A 484 19.42 -0.65 3.10
C ASP A 484 19.46 0.59 2.18
N THR A 485 20.56 0.75 1.46
CA THR A 485 20.77 1.81 0.46
C THR A 485 20.58 1.32 -0.98
N SER A 486 20.25 0.04 -1.16
CA SER A 486 20.03 -0.60 -2.47
C SER A 486 18.55 -0.70 -2.87
N GLY A 487 17.64 -0.69 -1.89
CA GLY A 487 16.20 -0.84 -2.06
C GLY A 487 15.72 -2.29 -2.16
N PHE A 488 16.62 -3.28 -2.05
CA PHE A 488 16.26 -4.70 -2.11
C PHE A 488 15.76 -5.26 -0.78
N GLY A 489 16.08 -4.62 0.34
CA GLY A 489 15.68 -4.98 1.71
C GLY A 489 14.24 -4.62 2.04
N ILE A 490 13.38 -4.58 1.04
CA ILE A 490 11.97 -4.26 1.13
C ILE A 490 11.20 -5.44 1.75
N HIS A 491 10.32 -5.12 2.68
CA HIS A 491 9.34 -6.04 3.23
C HIS A 491 8.11 -5.25 3.73
N ALA A 492 7.04 -5.99 3.99
CA ALA A 492 5.84 -5.48 4.61
C ALA A 492 5.20 -6.55 5.49
N ASP A 493 4.40 -6.08 6.41
CA ASP A 493 3.77 -6.88 7.43
C ASP A 493 2.27 -6.60 7.46
N PHE A 494 1.51 -7.64 7.73
CA PHE A 494 0.06 -7.60 7.82
C PHE A 494 -0.41 -8.36 9.04
N MET A 495 -1.22 -7.69 9.86
CA MET A 495 -1.95 -8.29 10.97
C MET A 495 -3.43 -8.16 10.72
N ASN A 496 -4.13 -9.29 10.64
CA ASN A 496 -5.55 -9.29 10.36
C ASN A 496 -6.34 -8.62 11.50
N GLY A 497 -7.22 -7.72 11.11
CA GLY A 497 -8.21 -7.10 11.97
C GLY A 497 -9.55 -6.92 11.27
N TRP A 498 -9.80 -7.64 10.16
CA TRP A 498 -11.09 -7.61 9.49
C TRP A 498 -12.19 -8.16 10.38
N LYS A 499 -13.34 -7.48 10.36
CA LYS A 499 -14.59 -8.01 10.84
C LYS A 499 -14.99 -9.23 9.99
N PRO A 500 -15.07 -10.45 10.57
CA PRO A 500 -15.21 -11.68 9.78
C PRO A 500 -16.39 -11.70 8.83
N GLU A 501 -17.55 -11.23 9.29
CA GLU A 501 -18.79 -11.18 8.51
C GLU A 501 -18.73 -10.20 7.33
N THR A 502 -18.01 -9.09 7.48
CA THR A 502 -17.86 -8.10 6.41
C THR A 502 -17.05 -8.69 5.27
N LEU A 503 -15.83 -9.19 5.57
CA LEU A 503 -14.97 -9.75 4.52
C LEU A 503 -15.58 -11.02 3.89
N GLN A 504 -16.25 -11.87 4.67
CA GLN A 504 -16.96 -13.02 4.12
C GLN A 504 -18.12 -12.59 3.20
N GLY A 505 -18.87 -11.56 3.57
CA GLY A 505 -19.93 -10.99 2.73
C GLY A 505 -19.39 -10.47 1.39
N VAL A 506 -18.24 -9.79 1.41
CA VAL A 506 -17.54 -9.35 0.19
C VAL A 506 -17.22 -10.54 -0.72
N LEU A 507 -16.65 -11.61 -0.18
CA LEU A 507 -16.27 -12.79 -0.95
C LEU A 507 -17.47 -13.54 -1.55
N ASN A 508 -18.62 -13.48 -0.87
CA ASN A 508 -19.85 -14.14 -1.30
C ASN A 508 -20.60 -13.33 -2.37
N GLU A 509 -20.75 -12.01 -2.18
CA GLU A 509 -21.66 -11.18 -2.96
C GLU A 509 -20.95 -10.15 -3.85
N CYS A 510 -19.67 -9.86 -3.56
CA CYS A 510 -18.87 -8.85 -4.26
C CYS A 510 -17.60 -9.44 -4.88
N ARG A 511 -17.59 -10.74 -5.19
CA ARG A 511 -16.45 -11.42 -5.83
C ARG A 511 -15.97 -10.70 -7.09
N TYR A 512 -16.91 -10.12 -7.83
CA TYR A 512 -16.64 -9.27 -8.97
C TYR A 512 -17.23 -7.89 -8.75
N MET A 513 -16.36 -6.89 -8.68
CA MET A 513 -16.76 -5.50 -8.46
C MET A 513 -17.19 -4.89 -9.78
N ASN A 514 -18.22 -4.04 -9.76
CA ASN A 514 -18.74 -3.34 -10.94
C ASN A 514 -18.95 -1.87 -10.63
N SER A 515 -18.71 -0.99 -11.61
CA SER A 515 -19.09 0.41 -11.49
C SER A 515 -20.61 0.54 -11.39
N THR A 516 -21.06 1.47 -10.57
CA THR A 516 -22.48 1.82 -10.43
C THR A 516 -22.76 3.18 -11.07
N ALA A 517 -24.04 3.56 -11.19
CA ALA A 517 -24.42 4.90 -11.63
C ALA A 517 -23.92 5.99 -10.67
N GLN A 518 -23.75 5.64 -9.39
CA GLN A 518 -23.31 6.54 -8.33
C GLN A 518 -21.78 6.61 -8.25
N VAL A 519 -21.09 5.50 -8.53
CA VAL A 519 -19.64 5.39 -8.40
C VAL A 519 -19.06 4.71 -9.64
N GLY A 520 -18.52 5.53 -10.54
CA GLY A 520 -18.04 5.09 -11.86
C GLY A 520 -16.74 4.28 -11.84
N ALA A 521 -15.94 4.37 -10.78
CA ALA A 521 -14.72 3.56 -10.61
C ALA A 521 -15.11 2.17 -10.10
N ALA A 522 -14.90 1.13 -10.91
CA ALA A 522 -15.40 -0.21 -10.61
C ALA A 522 -14.81 -0.80 -9.32
N ASP A 523 -13.56 -0.50 -9.02
CA ASP A 523 -12.79 -0.96 -7.86
C ASP A 523 -13.07 -0.19 -6.56
N HIS A 524 -13.94 0.83 -6.59
CA HIS A 524 -14.23 1.62 -5.41
C HIS A 524 -15.04 0.80 -4.37
N PRO A 525 -14.66 0.78 -3.07
CA PRO A 525 -15.31 -0.04 -2.04
C PRO A 525 -16.82 0.17 -1.92
N ALA A 526 -17.32 1.38 -2.20
CA ALA A 526 -18.75 1.70 -2.15
C ALA A 526 -19.61 0.91 -3.14
N ASN A 527 -19.02 0.29 -4.17
CA ASN A 527 -19.75 -0.58 -5.10
C ASN A 527 -20.08 -1.95 -4.49
N CYS A 528 -19.54 -2.29 -3.33
CA CYS A 528 -19.91 -3.50 -2.59
C CYS A 528 -20.77 -3.14 -1.37
N PRO A 529 -22.01 -3.65 -1.24
CA PRO A 529 -22.88 -3.35 -0.10
C PRO A 529 -22.29 -3.69 1.26
N HIS A 530 -21.43 -4.72 1.36
CA HIS A 530 -20.79 -5.09 2.63
C HIS A 530 -19.71 -4.10 3.06
N LEU A 531 -18.93 -3.56 2.12
CA LEU A 531 -17.94 -2.52 2.40
C LEU A 531 -18.60 -1.16 2.63
N ALA A 532 -19.59 -0.82 1.80
CA ALA A 532 -20.26 0.48 1.81
C ALA A 532 -20.86 0.83 3.18
N LYS A 533 -21.36 -0.15 3.93
CA LYS A 533 -21.97 0.01 5.27
C LYS A 533 -21.04 0.67 6.28
N SER A 534 -19.73 0.47 6.16
CA SER A 534 -18.74 0.95 7.13
C SER A 534 -17.75 1.95 6.53
N ILE A 535 -17.99 2.46 5.32
CA ILE A 535 -17.20 3.56 4.77
C ILE A 535 -17.40 4.82 5.61
N ASN A 536 -16.31 5.40 6.11
CA ASN A 536 -16.37 6.65 6.87
C ASN A 536 -15.09 7.49 6.72
N TYR A 537 -15.15 8.51 5.86
CA TYR A 537 -14.01 9.40 5.60
C TYR A 537 -13.59 10.22 6.81
N GLU A 538 -14.55 10.78 7.56
CA GLU A 538 -14.26 11.63 8.72
C GLU A 538 -13.49 10.87 9.80
N THR A 539 -13.94 9.66 10.13
CA THR A 539 -13.26 8.77 11.07
C THR A 539 -11.89 8.35 10.53
N THR A 540 -11.80 8.00 9.23
CA THR A 540 -10.54 7.64 8.56
C THR A 540 -9.48 8.73 8.74
N TYR A 541 -9.83 9.98 8.47
CA TYR A 541 -8.88 11.10 8.57
C TYR A 541 -8.59 11.49 10.02
N SER A 542 -9.58 11.48 10.91
CA SER A 542 -9.39 11.86 12.32
C SER A 542 -8.75 10.76 13.20
N CYS A 543 -8.69 9.51 12.74
CA CYS A 543 -8.33 8.36 13.58
C CYS A 543 -6.93 8.39 14.23
N ARG A 544 -6.86 8.50 15.55
CA ARG A 544 -5.57 8.55 16.27
C ARG A 544 -5.18 7.20 16.87
N LEU A 545 -3.87 6.96 16.98
CA LEU A 545 -3.35 5.85 17.77
C LEU A 545 -3.78 6.01 19.23
N GLN A 546 -4.28 4.94 19.84
CA GLN A 546 -4.70 4.92 21.25
C GLN A 546 -3.60 4.44 22.19
N THR A 547 -2.62 3.76 21.64
CA THR A 547 -1.58 3.03 22.37
C THR A 547 -0.31 3.86 22.44
N PRO A 548 0.55 3.59 23.44
CA PRO A 548 1.87 4.21 23.51
C PRO A 548 2.76 3.85 22.31
N ILE A 549 3.75 4.70 22.06
CA ILE A 549 4.83 4.45 21.09
C ILE A 549 6.18 4.44 21.82
N ILE A 550 7.24 4.02 21.12
CA ILE A 550 8.61 4.08 21.65
C ILE A 550 9.07 5.54 21.64
N ASP A 551 9.67 5.96 22.76
CA ASP A 551 10.28 7.28 22.90
C ASP A 551 11.64 7.36 22.20
N GLU A 552 11.62 7.78 20.92
CA GLU A 552 12.83 8.01 20.14
C GLU A 552 12.61 9.02 19.00
N LEU A 553 13.70 9.66 18.55
CA LEU A 553 13.66 10.56 17.40
C LEU A 553 13.54 9.74 16.10
N VAL A 554 12.44 9.95 15.38
CA VAL A 554 12.13 9.22 14.13
C VAL A 554 12.45 10.00 12.85
N GLY A 555 13.00 11.22 12.98
CA GLY A 555 13.43 12.04 11.85
C GLY A 555 12.30 12.72 11.05
N GLU A 556 11.10 12.86 11.61
CA GLU A 556 9.95 13.52 10.95
C GLU A 556 10.05 15.05 10.93
N THR A 557 10.62 15.65 11.98
CA THR A 557 10.68 17.12 12.19
C THR A 557 12.07 17.70 11.93
N SER A 558 13.11 16.93 12.23
CA SER A 558 14.52 17.32 12.11
C SER A 558 15.35 16.15 11.57
N PRO A 559 16.45 16.43 10.84
CA PRO A 559 17.37 15.38 10.43
C PRO A 559 18.03 14.69 11.63
N ILE A 560 18.20 13.38 11.52
CA ILE A 560 18.90 12.52 12.49
C ILE A 560 20.25 12.07 11.92
N GLU A 561 21.22 11.87 12.80
CA GLU A 561 22.57 11.41 12.39
C GLU A 561 22.62 9.90 12.15
N TYR A 562 21.87 9.14 12.96
CA TYR A 562 21.82 7.67 12.92
C TYR A 562 20.39 7.19 12.76
N LEU A 563 20.19 6.12 11.99
CA LEU A 563 18.88 5.45 11.93
C LEU A 563 18.60 4.78 13.28
N PRO A 564 17.38 4.90 13.83
CA PRO A 564 17.05 4.29 15.12
C PRO A 564 17.17 2.76 15.10
N GLY A 565 17.47 2.16 16.25
CA GLY A 565 17.75 0.72 16.39
C GLY A 565 19.12 0.28 15.89
N CYS A 566 20.12 1.15 15.96
CA CYS A 566 21.49 0.89 15.50
C CYS A 566 21.56 0.39 14.04
N ASN A 567 20.81 1.00 13.13
CA ASN A 567 20.87 0.60 11.73
C ASN A 567 21.95 1.37 11.00
N GLY A 568 23.17 0.83 10.98
CA GLY A 568 24.21 1.31 10.08
C GLY A 568 23.79 1.15 8.61
N ILE A 569 24.11 2.16 7.79
CA ILE A 569 23.84 2.10 6.35
C ILE A 569 24.76 1.08 5.66
N TRP A 570 24.21 0.33 4.72
CA TRP A 570 24.94 -0.75 4.04
C TRP A 570 24.32 -1.11 2.68
N ASN A 571 25.14 -1.70 1.82
CA ASN A 571 24.76 -2.24 0.52
C ASN A 571 25.55 -3.51 0.18
N GLY A 572 25.06 -4.26 -0.80
CA GLY A 572 25.76 -5.44 -1.31
C GLY A 572 25.82 -6.59 -0.31
N ASN A 573 26.68 -7.57 -0.57
CA ASN A 573 26.74 -8.81 0.21
C ASN A 573 27.69 -8.71 1.42
N VAL A 574 27.65 -7.57 2.12
CA VAL A 574 28.44 -7.34 3.35
C VAL A 574 27.56 -7.58 4.58
N SER A 575 28.17 -7.92 5.72
CA SER A 575 27.45 -8.11 6.99
C SER A 575 26.90 -6.79 7.53
N LYS A 576 25.83 -6.86 8.35
CA LYS A 576 25.21 -5.68 8.97
C LYS A 576 26.28 -4.95 9.78
N PRO A 577 26.49 -3.64 9.54
CA PRO A 577 27.38 -2.89 10.41
C PRO A 577 26.89 -2.99 11.86
N PRO A 578 27.79 -3.21 12.83
CA PRO A 578 27.42 -3.18 14.25
C PRO A 578 27.01 -1.76 14.67
N CYS A 579 26.34 -1.63 15.82
CA CYS A 579 26.16 -0.32 16.47
C CYS A 579 27.53 0.38 16.60
N PRO A 580 27.64 1.69 16.30
CA PRO A 580 28.79 2.48 16.69
C PRO A 580 29.01 2.38 18.21
N GLY A 581 30.27 2.26 18.65
CA GLY A 581 30.59 2.04 20.08
C GLY A 581 30.29 3.24 20.98
N ASP A 582 30.10 4.41 20.40
CA ASP A 582 29.71 5.69 21.02
C ASP A 582 28.21 5.97 20.92
N HIS A 583 27.44 5.13 20.21
CA HIS A 583 26.00 5.26 20.11
C HIS A 583 25.31 4.52 21.26
N VAL A 584 24.66 5.29 22.14
CA VAL A 584 23.69 4.73 23.09
C VAL A 584 22.38 4.53 22.35
N GLU A 585 21.95 3.28 22.20
CA GLU A 585 20.66 2.97 21.59
C GLU A 585 19.54 3.66 22.39
N GLY A 586 18.80 4.56 21.73
CA GLY A 586 17.55 5.10 22.24
C GLY A 586 16.44 4.04 22.17
N GLY A 587 15.47 4.15 23.08
CA GLY A 587 14.33 3.25 23.09
C GLY A 587 14.63 1.89 23.72
N TYR A 588 14.86 1.87 25.05
CA TYR A 588 14.27 0.80 25.85
C TYR A 588 12.75 0.78 25.60
N LEU A 589 12.01 -0.25 26.02
CA LEU A 589 10.54 -0.25 25.87
C LEU A 589 9.87 0.79 26.81
N GLU A 590 10.40 2.01 26.86
CA GLU A 590 9.81 3.21 27.42
C GLU A 590 8.71 3.67 26.47
N LEU A 591 7.58 2.99 26.65
CA LEU A 591 6.34 3.32 26.00
C LEU A 591 5.81 4.64 26.56
N THR A 592 5.68 5.64 25.70
CA THR A 592 5.16 6.95 26.07
C THR A 592 3.84 7.24 25.39
N SER A 593 2.92 7.88 26.13
CA SER A 593 1.69 8.40 25.55
C SER A 593 2.03 9.62 24.70
N PRO A 594 1.66 9.64 23.40
CA PRO A 594 1.96 10.77 22.53
C PRO A 594 1.38 12.07 23.07
N LYS A 595 2.23 13.09 23.26
CA LYS A 595 1.81 14.43 23.68
C LYS A 595 1.66 15.40 22.52
N LEU A 596 2.32 15.11 21.40
CA LEU A 596 2.30 15.92 20.18
C LEU A 596 1.81 15.07 19.01
N TRP A 597 1.14 15.74 18.06
CA TRP A 597 0.61 15.12 16.85
C TRP A 597 1.09 15.91 15.65
N LEU A 598 1.89 15.29 14.78
CA LEU A 598 2.36 15.87 13.54
C LEU A 598 1.64 15.18 12.38
N ARG A 599 0.90 15.93 11.57
CA ARG A 599 0.10 15.37 10.46
C ARG A 599 -0.72 14.16 10.91
N ASP A 600 -1.34 14.28 12.07
CA ASP A 600 -2.25 13.26 12.59
C ASP A 600 -1.59 11.96 13.06
N GLU A 601 -0.25 11.94 13.11
CA GLU A 601 0.59 10.86 13.63
C GLU A 601 1.16 11.26 15.01
N PRO A 602 1.27 10.31 15.95
CA PRO A 602 1.86 10.56 17.25
C PRO A 602 3.35 10.85 17.12
N TYR A 603 3.84 11.83 17.87
CA TYR A 603 5.23 12.23 17.88
C TYR A 603 5.71 12.47 19.32
N VAL A 604 6.95 12.05 19.58
CA VAL A 604 7.61 12.31 20.86
C VAL A 604 8.48 13.56 20.70
N GLY A 605 8.14 14.58 21.49
CA GLY A 605 8.62 15.96 21.38
C GLY A 605 10.09 16.15 21.71
#